data_AF-A0A8S2GSV8-F1
#
_entry.id   AF-A0A8S2GSV8-F1
#
_cell.length_a   1.000
_cell.length_b   1.000
_cell.length_c   1.000
_cell.angle_alpha   90.00
_cell.angle_beta   90.00
_cell.angle_gamma   90.00
#
_symmetry.space_group_name_H-M   'P 1'
#
loop_
_entity.id
_entity.type
_entity.pdbx_description
1 polymer ?
#
loop_
_entity_poly.entity_id
_entity_poly.type
_entity_poly.pdbx_seq_one_letter_code
_entity_poly.pdbx_strand_id
1 'polypeptide(L)'
;MAHSKKELQRKSSHLLKIDEEYTTITEPSSCREPKLKNIFLIELNVSCIFQEETDIAERRRTAANQLMTGFRSETVRWRQELNNMKNRENQLLGNCLLGAGFLAYLGPFTFEIREELLHNQWEVHLLEKNIPLSQPYRVQNFLSSDVEISEYQSYGLPSDEFSVQNGILTIQASRFPYCIDPQMQGLRWIKAMESKSNLKILSMRDRDFLKHIELAIKYGYPVLFKDNDEYIDPIILNILSKNIQDNQKNLFVKLGDKEIDIDPNFRMYLTSRLPNPKLSTFHFGRSIVINYTVTLKGLEEQLLSVLVKIERRELEEMRVNH
;
A
#
# COMPACT_ATOMS: atom_id res chain seq x y z
N MET A 1 -0.80 46.45 0.69
CA MET A 1 -1.27 47.76 1.21
C MET A 1 -0.40 48.95 0.79
N ALA A 2 0.94 48.90 0.95
CA ALA A 2 1.82 50.03 0.59
C ALA A 2 1.79 50.42 -0.91
N HIS A 3 1.66 49.44 -1.81
CA HIS A 3 1.60 49.68 -3.26
C HIS A 3 0.30 50.40 -3.68
N SER A 4 -0.84 49.98 -3.15
CA SER A 4 -2.16 50.59 -3.42
C SER A 4 -2.26 52.01 -2.87
N LYS A 5 -1.64 52.31 -1.71
CA LYS A 5 -1.52 53.69 -1.19
C LYS A 5 -0.68 54.59 -2.10
N LYS A 6 0.41 54.07 -2.66
CA LYS A 6 1.28 54.82 -3.60
C LYS A 6 0.57 55.15 -4.91
N GLU A 7 -0.26 54.23 -5.41
CA GLU A 7 -1.07 54.46 -6.61
C GLU A 7 -2.22 55.44 -6.36
N LEU A 8 -2.89 55.37 -5.21
CA LEU A 8 -3.90 56.35 -4.79
C LEU A 8 -3.30 57.76 -4.65
N GLN A 9 -2.10 57.90 -4.09
CA GLN A 9 -1.39 59.18 -4.02
C GLN A 9 -1.00 59.71 -5.41
N ARG A 10 -0.52 58.84 -6.32
CA ARG A 10 -0.26 59.23 -7.72
C ARG A 10 -1.52 59.69 -8.44
N LYS A 11 -2.64 58.95 -8.30
CA LYS A 11 -3.92 59.30 -8.92
C LYS A 11 -4.51 60.59 -8.33
N SER A 12 -4.40 60.81 -7.02
CA SER A 12 -4.80 62.07 -6.35
C SER A 12 -3.96 63.27 -6.83
N SER A 13 -2.64 63.08 -7.01
CA SER A 13 -1.78 64.13 -7.57
C SER A 13 -2.06 64.44 -9.04
N HIS A 14 -2.56 63.46 -9.81
CA HIS A 14 -3.02 63.69 -11.18
C HIS A 14 -4.35 64.43 -11.24
N LEU A 15 -5.29 64.14 -10.34
CA LEU A 15 -6.56 64.87 -10.20
C LEU A 15 -6.35 66.33 -9.81
N LEU A 16 -5.42 66.63 -8.91
CA LEU A 16 -5.09 68.00 -8.50
C LEU A 16 -4.49 68.83 -9.65
N LYS A 17 -3.65 68.22 -10.51
CA LYS A 17 -3.11 68.89 -11.70
C LYS A 17 -4.19 69.23 -12.73
N ILE A 18 -5.23 68.40 -12.82
CA ILE A 18 -6.38 68.63 -13.69
C ILE A 18 -7.18 69.82 -13.15
N ASP A 19 -7.44 69.91 -11.84
CA ASP A 19 -8.12 71.05 -11.21
C ASP A 19 -7.38 72.38 -11.41
N GLU A 20 -6.04 72.38 -11.32
CA GLU A 20 -5.22 73.55 -11.64
C GLU A 20 -5.36 73.99 -13.10
N GLU A 21 -5.41 73.05 -14.06
CA GLU A 21 -5.68 73.34 -15.47
C GLU A 21 -7.10 73.89 -15.72
N TYR A 22 -8.10 73.49 -14.91
CA TYR A 22 -9.46 74.03 -14.95
C TYR A 22 -9.54 75.49 -14.47
N THR A 23 -8.73 75.89 -13.48
CA THR A 23 -8.73 77.28 -12.97
C THR A 23 -8.07 78.29 -13.91
N THR A 24 -7.31 77.85 -14.91
CA THR A 24 -6.61 78.72 -15.87
C THR A 24 -7.46 79.06 -17.11
N ILE A 25 -8.79 78.93 -17.05
CA ILE A 25 -9.71 79.16 -18.17
C ILE A 25 -10.28 80.59 -18.13
N THR A 26 -9.47 81.57 -18.52
CA THR A 26 -9.94 82.89 -19.03
C THR A 26 -9.31 83.16 -20.40
N GLU A 27 -9.67 82.36 -21.41
CA GLU A 27 -9.22 82.48 -22.81
C GLU A 27 -10.29 81.98 -23.82
N PRO A 28 -10.25 82.41 -25.11
CA PRO A 28 -11.40 82.43 -26.04
C PRO A 28 -11.86 81.06 -26.57
N SER A 29 -13.07 81.05 -27.14
CA SER A 29 -13.90 79.88 -27.47
C SER A 29 -13.35 78.88 -28.50
N SER A 30 -12.34 79.23 -29.32
CA SER A 30 -11.81 78.31 -30.36
C SER A 30 -10.91 77.18 -29.80
N CYS A 31 -10.34 77.36 -28.61
CA CYS A 31 -9.50 76.34 -27.97
C CYS A 31 -10.27 75.43 -26.98
N ARG A 32 -11.58 75.66 -26.76
CA ARG A 32 -12.39 74.90 -25.79
C ARG A 32 -12.84 73.53 -26.30
N GLU A 33 -13.33 73.44 -27.54
CA GLU A 33 -13.81 72.18 -28.13
C GLU A 33 -12.76 71.06 -28.19
N PRO A 34 -11.50 71.29 -28.65
CA PRO A 34 -10.50 70.23 -28.67
C PRO A 34 -10.06 69.82 -27.26
N LYS A 35 -10.00 70.76 -26.29
CA LYS A 35 -9.70 70.45 -24.88
C LYS A 35 -10.79 69.60 -24.23
N LEU A 36 -12.07 69.92 -24.44
CA LEU A 36 -13.21 69.15 -23.95
C LEU A 36 -13.27 67.75 -24.55
N LYS A 37 -13.00 67.60 -25.86
CA LYS A 37 -12.90 66.28 -26.51
C LYS A 37 -11.76 65.44 -25.93
N ASN A 38 -10.62 66.07 -25.64
CA ASN A 38 -9.47 65.37 -25.06
C ASN A 38 -9.75 64.93 -23.62
N ILE A 39 -10.40 65.78 -22.81
CA ILE A 39 -10.83 65.43 -21.44
C ILE A 39 -11.84 64.26 -21.47
N PHE A 40 -12.85 64.30 -22.35
CA PHE A 40 -13.80 63.21 -22.50
C PHE A 40 -13.13 61.89 -22.92
N LEU A 41 -12.15 61.95 -23.83
CA LEU A 41 -11.39 60.79 -24.27
C LEU A 41 -10.50 60.21 -23.15
N ILE A 42 -9.95 61.08 -22.29
CA ILE A 42 -9.21 60.68 -21.09
C ILE A 42 -10.15 60.02 -20.07
N GLU A 43 -11.33 60.60 -19.81
CA GLU A 43 -12.33 60.01 -18.91
C GLU A 43 -12.81 58.64 -19.40
N LEU A 44 -13.05 58.49 -20.70
CA LEU A 44 -13.36 57.21 -21.32
C LEU A 44 -12.24 56.19 -21.13
N ASN A 45 -10.98 56.57 -21.38
CA ASN A 45 -9.84 55.68 -21.18
C ASN A 45 -9.67 55.27 -19.71
N VAL A 46 -9.85 56.19 -18.77
CA VAL A 46 -9.81 55.89 -17.32
C VAL A 46 -10.94 54.95 -16.92
N SER A 47 -12.15 55.15 -17.47
CA SER A 47 -13.30 54.28 -17.25
C SER A 47 -13.04 52.86 -17.78
N CYS A 48 -12.49 52.72 -18.99
CA CYS A 48 -12.10 51.42 -19.57
C CYS A 48 -11.04 50.70 -18.72
N ILE A 49 -9.99 51.42 -18.27
CA ILE A 49 -8.95 50.84 -17.40
C ILE A 49 -9.56 50.36 -16.07
N PHE A 50 -10.49 51.14 -15.50
CA PHE A 50 -11.15 50.75 -14.25
C PHE A 50 -12.02 49.52 -14.44
N GLN A 51 -12.75 49.41 -15.56
CA GLN A 51 -13.52 48.21 -15.92
C GLN A 51 -12.63 46.98 -16.09
N GLU A 52 -11.49 47.09 -16.76
CA GLU A 52 -10.53 45.99 -16.88
C GLU A 52 -9.96 45.56 -15.53
N GLU A 53 -9.60 46.52 -14.65
CA GLU A 53 -9.14 46.23 -13.29
C GLU A 53 -10.21 45.52 -12.46
N THR A 54 -11.48 45.93 -12.57
CA THR A 54 -12.60 45.27 -11.88
C THR A 54 -12.84 43.86 -12.40
N ASP A 55 -12.78 43.65 -13.72
CA ASP A 55 -12.96 42.33 -14.33
C ASP A 55 -11.85 41.36 -13.91
N ILE A 56 -10.60 41.83 -13.85
CA ILE A 56 -9.46 41.04 -13.36
C ILE A 56 -9.65 40.69 -11.87
N ALA A 57 -10.11 41.65 -11.06
CA ALA A 57 -10.38 41.42 -9.64
C ALA A 57 -11.52 40.41 -9.43
N GLU A 58 -12.59 40.48 -10.23
CA GLU A 58 -13.68 39.52 -10.21
C GLU A 58 -13.22 38.12 -10.60
N ARG A 59 -12.44 37.98 -11.68
CA ARG A 59 -11.85 36.69 -12.09
C ARG A 59 -10.94 36.10 -11.00
N ARG A 60 -10.14 36.93 -10.34
CA ARG A 60 -9.31 36.47 -9.20
C ARG A 60 -10.16 36.05 -8.02
N ARG A 61 -11.22 36.79 -7.72
CA ARG A 61 -12.16 36.46 -6.64
C ARG A 61 -12.89 35.15 -6.91
N THR A 62 -13.36 34.91 -8.13
CA THR A 62 -14.03 33.65 -8.49
C THR A 62 -13.07 32.47 -8.41
N ALA A 63 -11.85 32.60 -8.92
CA ALA A 63 -10.81 31.57 -8.78
C ALA A 63 -10.45 31.30 -7.30
N ALA A 64 -10.29 32.34 -6.48
CA ALA A 64 -10.03 32.19 -5.06
C ALA A 64 -11.20 31.50 -4.33
N ASN A 65 -12.44 31.81 -4.68
CA ASN A 65 -13.62 31.15 -4.12
C ASN A 65 -13.67 29.67 -4.50
N GLN A 66 -13.38 29.32 -5.77
CA GLN A 66 -13.32 27.93 -6.21
C GLN A 66 -12.26 27.15 -5.42
N LEU A 67 -11.05 27.70 -5.29
CA LEU A 67 -9.99 27.11 -4.47
C LEU A 67 -10.43 26.95 -3.01
N MET A 68 -11.01 27.99 -2.42
CA MET A 68 -11.48 27.96 -1.02
C MET A 68 -12.56 26.88 -0.80
N THR A 69 -13.46 26.68 -1.76
CA THR A 69 -14.46 25.60 -1.69
C THR A 69 -13.83 24.21 -1.78
N GLY A 70 -12.87 24.00 -2.69
CA GLY A 70 -12.12 22.75 -2.78
C GLY A 70 -11.31 22.46 -1.50
N PHE A 71 -10.64 23.47 -0.94
CA PHE A 71 -9.93 23.32 0.34
C PHE A 71 -10.88 23.03 1.50
N ARG A 72 -12.12 23.53 1.47
CA ARG A 72 -13.11 23.26 2.52
C ARG A 72 -13.53 21.79 2.53
N SER A 73 -13.83 21.20 1.37
CA SER A 73 -14.14 19.76 1.30
C SER A 73 -12.95 18.91 1.71
N GLU A 74 -11.75 19.28 1.27
CA GLU A 74 -10.52 18.58 1.62
C GLU A 74 -10.21 18.65 3.12
N THR A 75 -10.43 19.81 3.74
CA THR A 75 -10.28 19.99 5.20
C THR A 75 -11.24 19.09 5.98
N VAL A 76 -12.48 18.92 5.51
CA VAL A 76 -13.45 18.01 6.14
C VAL A 76 -12.97 16.56 6.01
N ARG A 77 -12.50 16.16 4.83
CA ARG A 77 -11.96 14.82 4.58
C ARG A 77 -10.77 14.52 5.48
N TRP A 78 -9.79 15.41 5.56
CA TRP A 78 -8.62 15.22 6.43
C TRP A 78 -8.99 15.17 7.91
N ARG A 79 -10.00 15.92 8.35
CA ARG A 79 -10.50 15.82 9.74
C ARG A 79 -11.13 14.46 10.02
N GLN A 80 -11.91 13.93 9.09
CA GLN A 80 -12.49 12.58 9.21
C GLN A 80 -11.38 11.53 9.22
N GLU A 81 -10.41 11.64 8.33
CA GLU A 81 -9.27 10.73 8.24
C GLU A 81 -8.40 10.78 9.50
N LEU A 82 -8.15 11.97 10.06
CA LEU A 82 -7.44 12.14 11.33
C LEU A 82 -8.18 11.44 12.48
N ASN A 83 -9.51 11.56 12.54
CA ASN A 83 -10.30 10.86 13.55
C ASN A 83 -10.25 9.33 13.36
N ASN A 84 -10.30 8.86 12.11
CA ASN A 84 -10.15 7.44 11.80
C ASN A 84 -8.77 6.91 12.21
N MET A 85 -7.71 7.69 11.96
CA MET A 85 -6.34 7.34 12.37
C MET A 85 -6.21 7.26 13.88
N LYS A 86 -6.79 8.19 14.65
CA LYS A 86 -6.83 8.13 16.12
C LYS A 86 -7.57 6.89 16.63
N ASN A 87 -8.67 6.52 15.99
CA ASN A 87 -9.40 5.30 16.34
C ASN A 87 -8.57 4.04 16.04
N ARG A 88 -7.86 4.01 14.90
CA ARG A 88 -6.95 2.92 14.52
C ARG A 88 -5.76 2.81 15.47
N GLU A 89 -5.20 3.94 15.92
CA GLU A 89 -4.11 3.98 16.90
C GLU A 89 -4.52 3.29 18.21
N ASN A 90 -5.72 3.58 18.71
CA ASN A 90 -6.25 2.92 19.91
C ASN A 90 -6.43 1.40 19.71
N GLN A 91 -6.90 0.97 18.54
CA GLN A 91 -7.15 -0.45 18.22
C GLN A 91 -5.89 -1.22 17.81
N LEU A 92 -4.77 -0.53 17.61
CA LEU A 92 -3.55 -1.10 17.04
C LEU A 92 -3.00 -2.23 17.91
N LEU A 93 -3.02 -2.08 19.23
CA LEU A 93 -2.51 -3.07 20.17
C LEU A 93 -3.23 -4.42 20.03
N GLY A 94 -4.57 -4.41 20.00
CA GLY A 94 -5.36 -5.62 19.83
C GLY A 94 -5.13 -6.27 18.46
N ASN A 95 -5.12 -5.45 17.40
CA ASN A 95 -4.90 -5.95 16.03
C ASN A 95 -3.50 -6.55 15.85
N CYS A 96 -2.46 -5.91 16.39
CA CYS A 96 -1.08 -6.42 16.39
C CYS A 96 -0.98 -7.75 17.12
N LEU A 97 -1.66 -7.92 18.26
CA LEU A 97 -1.62 -9.14 19.04
C LEU A 97 -2.25 -10.32 18.29
N LEU A 98 -3.44 -10.12 17.70
CA LEU A 98 -4.09 -11.12 16.86
C LEU A 98 -3.28 -11.43 15.60
N GLY A 99 -2.77 -10.40 14.91
CA GLY A 99 -1.97 -10.56 13.70
C GLY A 99 -0.65 -11.29 13.95
N ALA A 100 0.05 -10.96 15.03
CA ALA A 100 1.27 -11.66 15.43
C ALA A 100 0.98 -13.11 15.84
N GLY A 101 -0.11 -13.35 16.57
CA GLY A 101 -0.57 -14.71 16.91
C GLY A 101 -0.87 -15.53 15.66
N PHE A 102 -1.54 -14.93 14.67
CA PHE A 102 -1.83 -15.56 13.38
C PHE A 102 -0.55 -15.94 12.63
N LEU A 103 0.37 -14.99 12.44
CA LEU A 103 1.63 -15.22 11.72
C LEU A 103 2.55 -16.24 12.42
N ALA A 104 2.46 -16.35 13.74
CA ALA A 104 3.31 -17.25 14.52
C ALA A 104 2.77 -18.67 14.63
N TYR A 105 1.46 -18.84 14.85
CA TYR A 105 0.88 -20.12 15.28
C TYR A 105 -0.13 -20.71 14.31
N LEU A 106 -0.81 -19.90 13.50
CA LEU A 106 -1.97 -20.38 12.74
C LEU A 106 -1.64 -21.04 11.41
N GLY A 107 -0.39 -20.95 10.95
CA GLY A 107 0.07 -21.55 9.69
C GLY A 107 -0.28 -23.03 9.49
N PRO A 108 -0.01 -23.94 10.46
CA PRO A 108 -0.20 -25.37 10.27
C PRO A 108 -1.67 -25.82 10.27
N PHE A 109 -2.58 -24.99 10.78
CA PHE A 109 -3.98 -25.37 11.00
C PHE A 109 -4.84 -25.20 9.74
N THR A 110 -5.94 -25.95 9.67
CA THR A 110 -6.97 -25.79 8.63
C THR A 110 -7.80 -24.53 8.86
N PHE A 111 -8.52 -24.10 7.85
CA PHE A 111 -9.37 -22.90 7.92
C PHE A 111 -10.36 -22.95 9.10
N GLU A 112 -11.03 -24.08 9.34
CA GLU A 112 -12.03 -24.15 10.42
C GLU A 112 -11.41 -23.89 11.80
N ILE A 113 -10.23 -24.46 12.04
CA ILE A 113 -9.52 -24.29 13.31
C ILE A 113 -8.98 -22.85 13.42
N ARG A 114 -8.53 -22.24 12.32
CA ARG A 114 -8.09 -20.84 12.33
C ARG A 114 -9.23 -19.91 12.70
N GLU A 115 -10.40 -20.10 12.11
CA GLU A 115 -11.62 -19.33 12.42
C GLU A 115 -12.04 -19.51 13.88
N GLU A 116 -12.05 -20.74 14.38
CA GLU A 116 -12.38 -21.03 15.77
C GLU A 116 -11.41 -20.34 16.74
N LEU A 117 -10.11 -20.45 16.50
CA LEU A 117 -9.09 -19.83 17.35
C LEU A 117 -9.14 -18.30 17.28
N LEU A 118 -9.24 -17.72 16.08
CA LEU A 118 -9.23 -16.27 15.91
C LEU A 118 -10.50 -15.62 16.47
N HIS A 119 -11.67 -16.03 16.00
CA HIS A 119 -12.92 -15.34 16.27
C HIS A 119 -13.61 -15.83 17.54
N ASN A 120 -13.64 -17.14 17.79
CA ASN A 120 -14.40 -17.69 18.91
C ASN A 120 -13.60 -17.72 20.23
N GLN A 121 -12.26 -17.72 20.16
CA GLN A 121 -11.42 -17.77 21.35
C GLN A 121 -10.62 -16.49 21.57
N TRP A 122 -9.74 -16.13 20.63
CA TRP A 122 -8.78 -15.04 20.83
C TRP A 122 -9.47 -13.68 20.84
N GLU A 123 -10.33 -13.39 19.87
CA GLU A 123 -11.08 -12.14 19.81
C GLU A 123 -11.95 -11.97 21.08
N VAL A 124 -12.71 -13.00 21.46
CA VAL A 124 -13.55 -12.99 22.68
C VAL A 124 -12.72 -12.69 23.93
N HIS A 125 -11.61 -13.37 24.12
CA HIS A 125 -10.76 -13.18 25.29
C HIS A 125 -10.08 -11.79 25.34
N LEU A 126 -9.83 -11.16 24.18
CA LEU A 126 -9.34 -9.78 24.14
C LEU A 126 -10.43 -8.77 24.53
N LEU A 127 -11.66 -9.02 24.09
CA LEU A 127 -12.82 -8.21 24.47
C LEU A 127 -13.10 -8.30 25.97
N GLU A 128 -13.04 -9.50 26.55
CA GLU A 128 -13.17 -9.71 28.01
C GLU A 128 -12.12 -8.92 28.81
N LYS A 129 -10.92 -8.78 28.25
CA LYS A 129 -9.83 -8.00 28.84
C LYS A 129 -9.90 -6.50 28.54
N ASN A 130 -10.97 -6.03 27.90
CA ASN A 130 -11.18 -4.64 27.49
C ASN A 130 -10.04 -4.11 26.60
N ILE A 131 -9.43 -4.97 25.78
CA ILE A 131 -8.41 -4.54 24.81
C ILE A 131 -9.13 -4.07 23.54
N PRO A 132 -8.94 -2.81 23.11
CA PRO A 132 -9.57 -2.30 21.90
C PRO A 132 -9.06 -3.04 20.66
N LEU A 133 -10.00 -3.46 19.80
CA LEU A 133 -9.72 -4.14 18.54
C LEU A 133 -10.69 -3.67 17.45
N SER A 134 -10.30 -3.85 16.19
CA SER A 134 -11.16 -3.50 15.06
C SER A 134 -12.27 -4.53 14.88
N GLN A 135 -13.53 -4.09 14.81
CA GLN A 135 -14.67 -4.98 14.58
C GLN A 135 -15.44 -4.61 13.30
N PRO A 136 -15.74 -5.57 12.41
CA PRO A 136 -15.27 -6.97 12.44
C PRO A 136 -13.76 -7.09 12.16
N TYR A 137 -13.05 -7.94 12.90
CA TYR A 137 -11.64 -8.19 12.66
C TYR A 137 -11.48 -9.04 11.40
N ARG A 138 -10.59 -8.63 10.50
CA ARG A 138 -10.17 -9.44 9.36
C ARG A 138 -8.66 -9.38 9.24
N VAL A 139 -8.03 -10.55 9.29
CA VAL A 139 -6.56 -10.69 9.21
C VAL A 139 -6.02 -10.01 7.96
N GLN A 140 -6.70 -10.21 6.84
CA GLN A 140 -6.29 -9.72 5.51
C GLN A 140 -6.23 -8.20 5.44
N ASN A 141 -7.18 -7.50 6.07
CA ASN A 141 -7.27 -6.05 6.05
C ASN A 141 -6.18 -5.38 6.90
N PHE A 142 -5.65 -6.11 7.89
CA PHE A 142 -4.62 -5.60 8.78
C PHE A 142 -3.21 -5.93 8.28
N LEU A 143 -3.01 -7.16 7.83
CA LEU A 143 -1.70 -7.64 7.39
C LEU A 143 -1.40 -7.27 5.94
N SER A 144 -2.39 -7.16 5.07
CA SER A 144 -2.18 -6.88 3.64
C SER A 144 -3.05 -5.74 3.12
N SER A 145 -2.70 -5.26 1.93
CA SER A 145 -3.53 -4.33 1.17
C SER A 145 -4.30 -5.04 0.06
N ASP A 146 -5.44 -4.47 -0.37
CA ASP A 146 -6.21 -5.00 -1.50
C ASP A 146 -5.38 -5.08 -2.80
N VAL A 147 -4.40 -4.19 -2.95
CA VAL A 147 -3.46 -4.18 -4.09
C VAL A 147 -2.55 -5.40 -4.05
N GLU A 148 -1.97 -5.72 -2.89
CA GLU A 148 -1.14 -6.92 -2.71
C GLU A 148 -1.96 -8.21 -2.94
N ILE A 149 -3.17 -8.26 -2.40
CA ILE A 149 -4.06 -9.42 -2.57
C ILE A 149 -4.43 -9.60 -4.06
N SER A 150 -4.75 -8.51 -4.75
CA SER A 150 -5.00 -8.52 -6.19
C SER A 150 -3.77 -9.01 -6.98
N GLU A 151 -2.57 -8.57 -6.58
CA GLU A 151 -1.34 -9.06 -7.18
C GLU A 151 -1.15 -10.57 -6.95
N TYR A 152 -1.41 -11.09 -5.75
CA TYR A 152 -1.33 -12.53 -5.47
C TYR A 152 -2.31 -13.32 -6.35
N GLN A 153 -3.52 -12.81 -6.54
CA GLN A 153 -4.54 -13.41 -7.40
C GLN A 153 -4.14 -13.38 -8.88
N SER A 154 -3.46 -12.32 -9.33
CA SER A 154 -2.93 -12.22 -10.69
C SER A 154 -1.89 -13.30 -11.01
N TYR A 155 -1.12 -13.73 -9.99
CA TYR A 155 -0.18 -14.85 -10.08
C TYR A 155 -0.82 -16.23 -9.89
N GLY A 156 -2.15 -16.30 -9.81
CA GLY A 156 -2.91 -17.55 -9.77
C GLY A 156 -3.24 -18.07 -8.37
N LEU A 157 -3.10 -17.25 -7.32
CA LEU A 157 -3.68 -17.56 -6.02
C LEU A 157 -5.21 -17.47 -6.12
N PRO A 158 -5.98 -18.46 -5.65
CA PRO A 158 -7.43 -18.34 -5.63
C PRO A 158 -7.91 -17.25 -4.67
N SER A 159 -9.12 -16.75 -4.94
CA SER A 159 -9.72 -15.61 -4.24
C SER A 159 -10.38 -15.97 -2.91
N ASP A 160 -10.33 -17.24 -2.49
CA ASP A 160 -10.93 -17.69 -1.24
C ASP A 160 -10.13 -17.20 -0.02
N GLU A 161 -10.81 -17.09 1.13
CA GLU A 161 -10.24 -16.49 2.33
C GLU A 161 -9.02 -17.27 2.85
N PHE A 162 -9.08 -18.60 2.78
CA PHE A 162 -8.01 -19.49 3.21
C PHE A 162 -6.76 -19.38 2.34
N SER A 163 -6.92 -19.34 1.01
CA SER A 163 -5.81 -19.15 0.07
C SER A 163 -5.13 -17.80 0.28
N VAL A 164 -5.90 -16.72 0.46
CA VAL A 164 -5.33 -15.39 0.76
C VAL A 164 -4.56 -15.41 2.08
N GLN A 165 -5.12 -16.00 3.14
CA GLN A 165 -4.44 -16.18 4.42
C GLN A 165 -3.12 -16.96 4.28
N ASN A 166 -3.09 -18.03 3.48
CA ASN A 166 -1.87 -18.79 3.19
C ASN A 166 -0.83 -17.95 2.41
N GLY A 167 -1.28 -17.10 1.49
CA GLY A 167 -0.42 -16.14 0.80
C GLY A 167 0.25 -15.17 1.76
N ILE A 168 -0.53 -14.59 2.68
CA ILE A 168 -0.03 -13.68 3.73
C ILE A 168 1.01 -14.40 4.61
N LEU A 169 0.71 -15.61 5.08
CA LEU A 169 1.64 -16.40 5.88
C LEU A 169 2.95 -16.69 5.14
N THR A 170 2.87 -16.98 3.84
CA THR A 170 4.07 -17.28 3.03
C THR A 170 4.96 -16.06 2.87
N ILE A 171 4.37 -14.86 2.74
CA ILE A 171 5.11 -13.65 2.41
C ILE A 171 5.57 -12.88 3.66
N GLN A 172 4.72 -12.78 4.68
CA GLN A 172 4.90 -11.89 5.82
C GLN A 172 5.39 -12.57 7.09
N ALA A 173 5.34 -13.91 7.16
CA ALA A 173 5.84 -14.59 8.34
C ALA A 173 7.34 -14.32 8.59
N SER A 174 7.68 -14.28 9.87
CA SER A 174 9.04 -13.98 10.32
C SER A 174 10.06 -15.01 9.82
N ARG A 175 9.69 -16.30 9.78
CA ARG A 175 10.55 -17.41 9.31
C ARG A 175 10.22 -17.81 7.89
N PHE A 176 11.12 -18.52 7.22
CA PHE A 176 10.84 -19.01 5.88
C PHE A 176 9.78 -20.13 5.87
N PRO A 177 8.87 -20.15 4.88
CA PRO A 177 7.76 -21.07 4.85
C PRO A 177 8.13 -22.47 4.39
N TYR A 178 7.53 -23.45 5.05
CA TYR A 178 7.43 -24.83 4.63
C TYR A 178 5.96 -25.13 4.31
N CYS A 179 5.63 -25.22 3.04
CA CYS A 179 4.28 -25.39 2.53
C CYS A 179 3.97 -26.88 2.34
N ILE A 180 2.97 -27.38 3.07
CA ILE A 180 2.40 -28.71 2.90
C ILE A 180 1.33 -28.61 1.81
N ASP A 181 1.68 -28.99 0.58
CA ASP A 181 0.89 -28.71 -0.63
C ASP A 181 0.75 -29.96 -1.52
N PRO A 182 -0.15 -30.89 -1.18
CA PRO A 182 -0.40 -32.10 -1.97
C PRO A 182 -0.88 -31.81 -3.39
N GLN A 183 -1.67 -30.74 -3.56
CA GLN A 183 -2.27 -30.33 -4.83
C GLN A 183 -1.32 -29.47 -5.69
N MET A 184 -0.17 -29.07 -5.15
CA MET A 184 0.83 -28.20 -5.80
C MET A 184 0.29 -26.81 -6.20
N GLN A 185 -0.73 -26.31 -5.51
CA GLN A 185 -1.31 -24.99 -5.80
C GLN A 185 -0.34 -23.88 -5.34
N GLY A 186 0.14 -23.96 -4.10
CA GLY A 186 1.14 -23.03 -3.56
C GLY A 186 2.44 -23.08 -4.34
N LEU A 187 2.89 -24.27 -4.75
CA LEU A 187 4.06 -24.44 -5.62
C LEU A 187 3.93 -23.65 -6.93
N ARG A 188 2.79 -23.74 -7.61
CA ARG A 188 2.54 -23.04 -8.87
C ARG A 188 2.49 -21.53 -8.65
N TRP A 189 1.82 -21.09 -7.59
CA TRP A 189 1.72 -19.68 -7.23
C TRP A 189 3.07 -19.04 -6.93
N ILE A 190 3.91 -19.67 -6.07
CA ILE A 190 5.25 -19.15 -5.74
C ILE A 190 6.12 -19.06 -7.00
N LYS A 191 6.04 -20.05 -7.91
CA LYS A 191 6.77 -20.01 -9.19
C LYS A 191 6.34 -18.86 -10.08
N ALA A 192 5.04 -18.59 -10.15
CA ALA A 192 4.51 -17.48 -10.96
C ALA A 192 4.90 -16.12 -10.35
N MET A 193 4.78 -15.97 -9.03
CA MET A 193 5.12 -14.75 -8.31
C MET A 193 6.61 -14.40 -8.43
N GLU A 194 7.50 -15.36 -8.20
CA GLU A 194 8.96 -15.13 -8.22
C GLU A 194 9.58 -15.29 -9.63
N SER A 195 8.76 -15.42 -10.67
CA SER A 195 9.22 -15.62 -12.05
C SER A 195 10.11 -14.48 -12.56
N LYS A 196 9.83 -13.24 -12.13
CA LYS A 196 10.60 -12.04 -12.47
C LYS A 196 11.91 -11.92 -11.66
N SER A 197 12.00 -12.60 -10.52
CA SER A 197 13.10 -12.49 -9.54
C SER A 197 14.23 -13.50 -9.76
N ASN A 198 14.27 -14.20 -10.90
CA ASN A 198 15.24 -15.28 -11.18
C ASN A 198 15.20 -16.46 -10.17
N LEU A 199 13.99 -16.93 -9.84
CA LEU A 199 13.78 -18.07 -8.95
C LEU A 199 14.64 -19.29 -9.29
N LYS A 200 15.38 -19.80 -8.30
CA LYS A 200 16.13 -21.05 -8.39
C LYS A 200 15.33 -22.20 -7.77
N ILE A 201 14.92 -23.15 -8.61
CA ILE A 201 14.24 -24.36 -8.15
C ILE A 201 15.29 -25.44 -7.91
N LEU A 202 15.40 -25.92 -6.68
CA LEU A 202 16.39 -26.90 -6.26
C LEU A 202 15.72 -28.12 -5.61
N SER A 203 16.42 -29.25 -5.61
CA SER A 203 16.08 -30.43 -4.80
C SER A 203 17.16 -30.67 -3.75
N MET A 204 16.79 -31.03 -2.53
CA MET A 204 17.77 -31.38 -1.47
C MET A 204 18.60 -32.63 -1.80
N ARG A 205 18.19 -33.39 -2.82
CA ARG A 205 18.91 -34.57 -3.30
C ARG A 205 20.05 -34.23 -4.26
N ASP A 206 20.09 -33.00 -4.76
CA ASP A 206 21.08 -32.58 -5.76
C ASP A 206 22.44 -32.35 -5.09
N ARG A 207 23.51 -32.96 -5.57
CA ARG A 207 24.85 -32.84 -4.92
C ARG A 207 25.38 -31.41 -4.84
N ASP A 208 24.97 -30.54 -5.78
CA ASP A 208 25.43 -29.16 -5.87
C ASP A 208 24.46 -28.15 -5.23
N PHE A 209 23.42 -28.59 -4.51
CA PHE A 209 22.40 -27.68 -3.95
C PHE A 209 23.02 -26.62 -3.03
N LEU A 210 24.02 -26.97 -2.21
CA LEU A 210 24.72 -26.05 -1.31
C LEU A 210 25.38 -24.89 -2.05
N LYS A 211 26.03 -25.17 -3.19
CA LYS A 211 26.66 -24.13 -4.01
C LYS A 211 25.63 -23.18 -4.61
N HIS A 212 24.48 -23.72 -5.03
CA HIS A 212 23.39 -22.91 -5.58
C HIS A 212 22.75 -22.03 -4.50
N ILE A 213 22.58 -22.54 -3.27
CA ILE A 213 22.13 -21.74 -2.12
C ILE A 213 23.14 -20.63 -1.82
N GLU A 214 24.43 -20.95 -1.72
CA GLU A 214 25.49 -19.99 -1.38
C GLU A 214 25.50 -18.81 -2.37
N LEU A 215 25.37 -19.09 -3.67
CA LEU A 215 25.23 -18.06 -4.70
C LEU A 215 23.91 -17.29 -4.57
N ALA A 216 22.79 -17.98 -4.35
CA ALA A 216 21.49 -17.35 -4.23
C ALA A 216 21.41 -16.39 -3.04
N ILE A 217 21.99 -16.75 -1.89
CA ILE A 217 22.08 -15.90 -0.71
C ILE A 217 22.88 -14.63 -1.01
N LYS A 218 24.03 -14.78 -1.66
CA LYS A 218 24.92 -13.67 -1.98
C LYS A 218 24.33 -12.69 -2.99
N TYR A 219 23.54 -13.17 -3.94
CA TYR A 219 22.94 -12.38 -5.01
C TYR A 219 21.46 -12.03 -4.77
N GLY A 220 20.88 -12.46 -3.65
CA GLY A 220 19.47 -12.20 -3.33
C GLY A 220 18.46 -12.95 -4.19
N TYR A 221 18.86 -14.04 -4.87
CA TYR A 221 17.93 -14.81 -5.69
C TYR A 221 17.02 -15.68 -4.81
N PRO A 222 15.70 -15.70 -5.05
CA PRO A 222 14.80 -16.55 -4.30
C PRO A 222 15.06 -18.02 -4.65
N VAL A 223 14.97 -18.88 -3.63
CA VAL A 223 15.19 -20.33 -3.76
C VAL A 223 13.93 -21.07 -3.36
N LEU A 224 13.49 -21.98 -4.21
CA LEU A 224 12.38 -22.89 -3.94
C LEU A 224 12.89 -24.33 -3.93
N PHE A 225 12.84 -24.95 -2.76
CA PHE A 225 13.07 -26.37 -2.63
C PHE A 225 11.78 -27.14 -2.89
N LYS A 226 11.86 -28.05 -3.87
CA LYS A 226 10.75 -28.89 -4.27
C LYS A 226 10.86 -30.28 -3.62
N ASP A 227 9.71 -30.83 -3.20
CA ASP A 227 9.56 -32.24 -2.77
C ASP A 227 10.39 -32.60 -1.52
N ASN A 228 10.36 -31.74 -0.50
CA ASN A 228 11.08 -31.95 0.77
C ASN A 228 10.20 -32.72 1.76
N ASP A 229 10.01 -34.00 1.49
CA ASP A 229 8.96 -34.76 2.15
C ASP A 229 9.29 -35.13 3.62
N GLU A 230 10.50 -35.60 3.91
CA GLU A 230 10.86 -36.05 5.27
C GLU A 230 12.29 -35.67 5.71
N TYR A 231 13.19 -35.35 4.78
CA TYR A 231 14.57 -34.98 5.09
C TYR A 231 14.85 -33.53 4.75
N ILE A 232 15.19 -32.75 5.78
CA ILE A 232 15.68 -31.38 5.68
C ILE A 232 17.12 -31.41 6.19
N ASP A 233 18.07 -31.03 5.33
CA ASP A 233 19.47 -31.01 5.70
C ASP A 233 19.71 -30.01 6.86
N PRO A 234 20.36 -30.41 7.96
CA PRO A 234 20.63 -29.51 9.08
C PRO A 234 21.41 -28.24 8.72
N ILE A 235 22.20 -28.27 7.64
CA ILE A 235 23.03 -27.15 7.21
C ILE A 235 22.17 -25.90 6.90
N ILE A 236 20.98 -26.09 6.32
CA ILE A 236 20.11 -24.97 5.90
C ILE A 236 19.21 -24.43 7.01
N LEU A 237 19.23 -25.04 8.18
CA LEU A 237 18.35 -24.70 9.29
C LEU A 237 18.56 -23.29 9.84
N ASN A 238 19.81 -22.82 9.88
CA ASN A 238 20.12 -21.47 10.31
C ASN A 238 19.47 -20.44 9.37
N ILE A 239 19.48 -20.72 8.06
CA ILE A 239 18.82 -19.90 7.06
C ILE A 239 17.30 -19.94 7.24
N LEU A 240 16.72 -21.14 7.40
CA LEU A 240 15.28 -21.34 7.63
C LEU A 240 14.74 -20.46 8.76
N SER A 241 15.47 -20.43 9.87
CA SER A 241 15.13 -19.64 11.06
C SER A 241 15.40 -18.14 10.94
N LYS A 242 15.98 -17.67 9.82
CA LYS A 242 16.51 -16.32 9.64
C LYS A 242 17.42 -15.91 10.82
N ASN A 243 18.31 -16.80 11.23
CA ASN A 243 19.31 -16.50 12.27
C ASN A 243 20.44 -15.66 11.67
N ILE A 244 20.11 -14.42 11.33
CA ILE A 244 20.99 -13.45 10.67
C ILE A 244 21.76 -12.71 11.76
N GLN A 245 23.07 -12.62 11.60
CA GLN A 245 23.94 -11.84 12.47
C GLN A 245 24.28 -10.52 11.77
N ASP A 246 24.31 -9.43 12.54
CA ASP A 246 24.61 -8.09 12.05
C ASP A 246 26.02 -7.67 12.49
N ASN A 247 26.90 -7.44 11.52
CA ASN A 247 28.26 -6.95 11.72
C ASN A 247 28.42 -5.53 11.18
N GLN A 248 27.67 -4.55 11.70
CA GLN A 248 27.77 -3.08 11.51
C GLN A 248 27.72 -2.53 10.06
N LYS A 249 28.00 -3.33 9.04
CA LYS A 249 28.06 -2.99 7.60
C LYS A 249 27.34 -4.02 6.76
N ASN A 250 27.43 -5.31 7.12
CA ASN A 250 26.80 -6.41 6.38
C ASN A 250 26.03 -7.35 7.32
N LEU A 251 24.95 -7.91 6.77
CA LEU A 251 24.21 -9.03 7.36
C LEU A 251 24.84 -10.34 6.90
N PHE A 252 25.07 -11.28 7.81
CA PHE A 252 25.68 -12.57 7.47
C PHE A 252 24.96 -13.74 8.15
N VAL A 253 25.05 -14.91 7.55
CA VAL A 253 24.55 -16.17 8.13
C VAL A 253 25.60 -17.26 8.06
N LYS A 254 25.59 -18.13 9.07
CA LYS A 254 26.42 -19.33 9.10
C LYS A 254 25.74 -20.48 8.36
N LEU A 255 26.34 -20.90 7.26
CA LEU A 255 25.96 -22.08 6.49
C LEU A 255 27.02 -23.17 6.68
N GLY A 256 26.73 -24.10 7.60
CA GLY A 256 27.73 -25.06 8.07
C GLY A 256 28.89 -24.31 8.74
N ASP A 257 30.10 -24.48 8.19
CA ASP A 257 31.32 -23.84 8.68
C ASP A 257 31.63 -22.50 7.99
N LYS A 258 30.84 -22.09 7.00
CA LYS A 258 31.07 -20.86 6.24
C LYS A 258 30.17 -19.71 6.71
N GLU A 259 30.72 -18.51 6.75
CA GLU A 259 29.97 -17.26 6.90
C GLU A 259 29.72 -16.66 5.51
N ILE A 260 28.45 -16.38 5.20
CA ILE A 260 28.02 -15.85 3.89
C ILE A 260 27.27 -14.55 4.12
N ASP A 261 27.62 -13.51 3.37
CA ASP A 261 26.88 -12.25 3.31
C ASP A 261 25.48 -12.49 2.71
N ILE A 262 24.44 -12.08 3.45
CA ILE A 262 23.04 -12.16 3.01
C ILE A 262 22.65 -10.87 2.29
N ASP A 263 22.07 -11.01 1.09
CA ASP A 263 21.28 -9.94 0.50
C ASP A 263 19.89 -9.85 1.18
N PRO A 264 19.43 -8.66 1.59
CA PRO A 264 18.12 -8.48 2.24
C PRO A 264 16.91 -8.97 1.44
N ASN A 265 17.03 -9.09 0.10
CA ASN A 265 15.96 -9.55 -0.77
C ASN A 265 15.89 -11.08 -0.86
N PHE A 266 16.88 -11.80 -0.30
CA PHE A 266 16.90 -13.25 -0.34
C PHE A 266 15.65 -13.86 0.34
N ARG A 267 14.97 -14.74 -0.39
CA ARG A 267 13.84 -15.52 0.12
C ARG A 267 14.00 -17.00 -0.17
N MET A 268 13.55 -17.82 0.77
CA MET A 268 13.57 -19.27 0.64
C MET A 268 12.18 -19.85 0.88
N TYR A 269 11.79 -20.81 0.05
CA TYR A 269 10.51 -21.50 0.10
C TYR A 269 10.74 -23.00 0.07
N LEU A 270 10.01 -23.74 0.90
CA LEU A 270 10.05 -25.20 0.91
C LEU A 270 8.65 -25.73 0.64
N THR A 271 8.56 -26.75 -0.19
CA THR A 271 7.29 -27.41 -0.51
C THR A 271 7.41 -28.91 -0.28
N SER A 272 6.33 -29.54 0.18
CA SER A 272 6.17 -30.99 0.23
C SER A 272 4.86 -31.40 -0.44
N ARG A 273 4.89 -32.56 -1.10
CA ARG A 273 3.70 -33.17 -1.70
C ARG A 273 2.99 -34.11 -0.73
N LEU A 274 3.65 -34.49 0.37
CA LEU A 274 3.03 -35.35 1.36
C LEU A 274 1.97 -34.53 2.12
N PRO A 275 0.73 -35.03 2.24
CA PRO A 275 -0.32 -34.34 3.01
C PRO A 275 -0.03 -34.31 4.51
N ASN A 276 0.73 -35.29 5.00
CA ASN A 276 1.10 -35.36 6.41
C ASN A 276 2.59 -35.72 6.55
N PRO A 277 3.50 -34.75 6.33
CA PRO A 277 4.92 -34.96 6.52
C PRO A 277 5.21 -35.09 8.03
N LYS A 278 6.03 -36.05 8.40
CA LYS A 278 6.43 -36.27 9.81
C LYS A 278 7.47 -35.24 10.23
N LEU A 279 7.03 -34.02 10.49
CA LEU A 279 7.88 -32.93 10.96
C LEU A 279 8.11 -33.06 12.47
N SER A 280 9.38 -33.09 12.87
CA SER A 280 9.78 -32.98 14.27
C SER A 280 9.49 -31.57 14.81
N THR A 281 9.30 -31.45 16.13
CA THR A 281 9.14 -30.15 16.83
C THR A 281 10.28 -29.18 16.50
N PHE A 282 11.46 -29.73 16.22
CA PHE A 282 12.64 -28.98 15.84
C PHE A 282 12.48 -28.25 14.48
N HIS A 283 11.75 -28.84 13.52
CA HIS A 283 11.43 -28.17 12.25
C HIS A 283 10.39 -27.07 12.45
N PHE A 284 9.31 -27.33 13.21
CA PHE A 284 8.31 -26.31 13.57
C PHE A 284 8.91 -25.10 14.31
N GLY A 285 9.99 -25.31 15.07
CA GLY A 285 10.71 -24.21 15.73
C GLY A 285 11.55 -23.34 14.79
N ARG A 286 11.87 -23.80 13.57
CA ARG A 286 12.80 -23.14 12.65
C ARG A 286 12.17 -22.64 11.36
N SER A 287 11.11 -23.26 10.88
CA SER A 287 10.32 -22.77 9.74
C SER A 287 8.90 -22.47 10.19
N ILE A 288 8.21 -21.62 9.43
CA ILE A 288 6.75 -21.52 9.55
C ILE A 288 6.14 -22.61 8.67
N VAL A 289 5.41 -23.54 9.28
CA VAL A 289 4.73 -24.60 8.54
C VAL A 289 3.37 -24.06 8.12
N ILE A 290 3.05 -24.14 6.84
CA ILE A 290 1.80 -23.64 6.27
C ILE A 290 1.07 -24.79 5.62
N ASN A 291 -0.17 -25.02 6.04
CA ASN A 291 -1.04 -26.02 5.45
C ASN A 291 -1.74 -25.45 4.20
N TYR A 292 -1.38 -25.94 3.02
CA TYR A 292 -2.01 -25.62 1.74
C TYR A 292 -3.05 -26.66 1.31
N THR A 293 -3.35 -27.65 2.15
CA THR A 293 -4.36 -28.68 1.83
C THR A 293 -5.72 -28.04 1.65
N VAL A 294 -6.30 -28.21 0.47
CA VAL A 294 -7.62 -27.68 0.12
C VAL A 294 -8.69 -28.40 0.95
N THR A 295 -9.51 -27.65 1.68
CA THR A 295 -10.70 -28.16 2.37
C THR A 295 -11.90 -28.23 1.40
N LEU A 296 -12.91 -29.03 1.71
CA LEU A 296 -14.12 -29.13 0.87
C LEU A 296 -14.80 -27.78 0.67
N LYS A 297 -14.93 -27.00 1.76
CA LYS A 297 -15.48 -25.65 1.72
C LYS A 297 -14.62 -24.70 0.86
N GLY A 298 -13.30 -24.77 1.00
CA GLY A 298 -12.38 -23.99 0.17
C GLY A 298 -12.51 -24.33 -1.31
N LEU A 299 -12.66 -25.61 -1.65
CA LEU A 299 -12.88 -26.03 -3.03
C LEU A 299 -14.22 -25.53 -3.58
N GLU A 300 -15.28 -25.55 -2.78
CA GLU A 300 -16.59 -25.02 -3.15
C GLU A 300 -16.52 -23.52 -3.47
N GLU A 301 -15.87 -22.73 -2.62
CA GLU A 301 -15.68 -21.28 -2.84
C GLU A 301 -14.83 -21.01 -4.10
N GLN A 302 -13.79 -21.81 -4.35
CA GLN A 302 -12.98 -21.71 -5.55
C GLN A 302 -13.79 -22.00 -6.81
N LEU A 303 -14.57 -23.08 -6.81
CA LEU A 303 -15.44 -23.44 -7.93
C LEU A 303 -16.53 -22.40 -8.16
N LEU A 304 -17.12 -21.86 -7.09
CA LEU A 304 -18.10 -20.78 -7.17
C LEU A 304 -17.48 -19.53 -7.80
N SER A 305 -16.26 -19.16 -7.41
CA SER A 305 -15.53 -18.03 -8.01
C SER A 305 -15.30 -18.23 -9.51
N VAL A 306 -14.89 -19.44 -9.93
CA VAL A 306 -14.72 -19.78 -11.35
C VAL A 306 -16.06 -19.76 -12.09
N LEU A 307 -17.13 -20.29 -11.50
CA LEU A 307 -18.45 -20.31 -12.10
C LEU A 307 -18.98 -18.89 -12.33
N VAL A 308 -18.88 -18.01 -11.33
CA VAL A 308 -19.30 -16.61 -11.43
C VAL A 308 -18.54 -15.89 -12.54
N LYS A 309 -17.23 -16.13 -12.68
CA LYS A 309 -16.42 -15.59 -13.78
C LYS A 309 -16.89 -16.03 -15.16
N ILE A 310 -17.45 -17.23 -15.27
CA ILE A 310 -17.97 -17.76 -16.54
C ILE A 310 -19.39 -17.24 -16.79
N GLU A 311 -20.28 -17.32 -15.80
CA GLU A 311 -21.70 -16.98 -15.94
C GLU A 311 -21.95 -15.47 -16.01
N ARG A 312 -21.12 -14.65 -15.36
CA ARG A 312 -21.32 -13.20 -15.23
C ARG A 312 -20.05 -12.41 -15.60
N ARG A 313 -19.52 -12.68 -16.81
CA ARG A 313 -18.32 -12.00 -17.33
C ARG A 313 -18.39 -10.49 -17.29
N GLU A 314 -19.54 -9.89 -17.63
CA GLU A 314 -19.73 -8.44 -17.67
C GLU A 314 -19.49 -7.77 -16.31
N LEU A 315 -19.92 -8.41 -15.21
CA LEU A 315 -19.73 -7.88 -13.86
C LEU A 315 -18.27 -8.01 -13.40
N GLU A 316 -17.57 -9.05 -13.85
CA GLU A 316 -16.15 -9.23 -13.55
C GLU A 316 -15.29 -8.23 -14.33
N GLU A 317 -15.61 -7.95 -15.59
CA GLU A 317 -14.93 -6.92 -16.38
C GLU A 317 -15.10 -5.52 -15.77
N MET A 318 -16.30 -5.21 -15.23
CA MET A 318 -16.52 -3.97 -14.48
C MET A 318 -15.71 -3.91 -13.18
N ARG A 319 -15.49 -5.05 -12.51
CA ARG A 319 -14.73 -5.14 -11.27
C ARG A 319 -13.21 -5.00 -11.49
N VAL A 320 -12.68 -5.50 -12.60
CA VAL A 320 -11.24 -5.42 -12.93
C VAL A 320 -10.84 -4.03 -13.45
N ASN A 321 -11.77 -3.31 -14.08
CA ASN A 321 -11.50 -1.98 -14.66
C ASN A 321 -11.62 -0.81 -13.66
N HIS A 322 -11.89 -1.08 -12.39
CA HIS A 322 -12.13 -0.09 -11.35
C HIS A 322 -11.10 -0.17 -10.21
#